data_AF-A0AAW2JSN9-F1
#
_entry.id   AF-A0AAW2JSN9-F1
#
_cell.length_a   1.000
_cell.length_b   1.000
_cell.length_c   1.000
_cell.angle_alpha   90.00
_cell.angle_beta   90.00
_cell.angle_gamma   90.00
#
_symmetry.space_group_name_H-M   'P 1'
#
loop_
_entity.id
_entity.type
_entity.pdbx_description
1 polymer ?
#
loop_
_entity_poly.entity_id
_entity_poly.type
_entity_poly.pdbx_seq_one_letter_code
_entity_poly.pdbx_strand_id
1 'polypeptide(L)'
;MLHLFGKLTAYLWKIALSVPVEYLFNTLVAPEFGLPLDQKAADEGEKLLSASLAMIESYWLEGDGPFLLGNSQPSIADLALVCEIMQLEVADEKDRDHILGEHKRILKWIGDTKNATAPYFDEIHSILPSIKENLKELKAEQANNEGTNLQRWGNC
;
A
#
# COMPACT_ATOMS: atom_id res chain seq x y z
N MET A 1 26.39 11.44 -15.11
CA MET A 1 25.60 11.71 -13.88
C MET A 1 24.12 11.97 -14.16
N LEU A 2 23.75 12.87 -15.07
CA LEU A 2 22.33 13.16 -15.39
C LEU A 2 21.53 11.99 -16.02
N HIS A 3 22.19 11.08 -16.72
CA HIS A 3 21.54 9.89 -17.31
C HIS A 3 21.15 8.80 -16.30
N LEU A 4 21.80 8.77 -15.12
CA LEU A 4 21.44 7.86 -14.03
C LEU A 4 20.25 8.43 -13.24
N PHE A 5 20.21 9.75 -13.03
CA PHE A 5 19.08 10.44 -12.40
C PHE A 5 17.77 10.23 -13.18
N GLY A 6 17.77 10.35 -14.50
CA GLY A 6 16.56 10.16 -15.33
C GLY A 6 16.05 8.72 -15.39
N LYS A 7 16.93 7.72 -15.25
CA LYS A 7 16.51 6.31 -15.12
C LYS A 7 16.02 6.04 -13.71
N LEU A 8 16.64 6.63 -12.69
CA LEU A 8 16.22 6.52 -11.30
C LEU A 8 14.84 7.14 -11.09
N THR A 9 14.53 8.31 -11.67
CA THR A 9 13.18 8.90 -11.57
C THR A 9 12.11 8.08 -12.31
N ALA A 10 12.44 7.45 -13.44
CA ALA A 10 11.52 6.56 -14.15
C ALA A 10 11.31 5.21 -13.43
N TYR A 11 12.34 4.66 -12.79
CA TYR A 11 12.23 3.46 -11.94
C TYR A 11 11.52 3.77 -10.63
N LEU A 12 11.80 4.92 -10.00
CA LEU A 12 11.08 5.39 -8.81
C LEU A 12 9.62 5.68 -9.15
N TRP A 13 9.27 6.20 -10.32
CA TRP A 13 7.87 6.39 -10.72
C TRP A 13 7.14 5.07 -11.01
N LYS A 14 7.84 4.07 -11.58
CA LYS A 14 7.27 2.72 -11.79
C LYS A 14 7.16 1.89 -10.50
N ILE A 15 7.99 2.16 -9.50
CA ILE A 15 7.98 1.43 -8.22
C ILE A 15 7.12 2.13 -7.17
N ALA A 16 7.07 3.47 -7.16
CA ALA A 16 6.36 4.22 -6.12
C ALA A 16 4.85 4.30 -6.34
N LEU A 17 4.33 4.25 -7.57
CA LEU A 17 2.90 4.52 -7.83
C LEU A 17 2.03 3.30 -8.14
N SER A 18 2.58 2.08 -8.17
CA SER A 18 1.81 0.90 -8.60
C SER A 18 1.87 -0.31 -7.69
N VAL A 19 2.72 -0.32 -6.66
CA VAL A 19 3.06 -1.57 -5.98
C VAL A 19 2.06 -1.95 -4.85
N PRO A 20 1.73 -1.05 -3.89
CA PRO A 20 0.60 -1.27 -3.00
C PRO A 20 -0.73 -1.37 -3.77
N VAL A 21 -0.86 -0.58 -4.84
CA VAL A 21 -2.05 -0.53 -5.69
C VAL A 21 -2.30 -1.89 -6.36
N GLU A 22 -1.28 -2.56 -6.88
CA GLU A 22 -1.45 -3.88 -7.52
C GLU A 22 -1.95 -4.93 -6.51
N TYR A 23 -1.39 -4.96 -5.31
CA TYR A 23 -1.87 -5.83 -4.25
C TYR A 23 -3.32 -5.51 -3.86
N LEU A 24 -3.61 -4.25 -3.52
CA LEU A 24 -4.93 -3.81 -3.05
C LEU A 24 -6.00 -3.94 -4.13
N PHE A 25 -5.65 -3.68 -5.39
CA PHE A 25 -6.57 -3.80 -6.50
C PHE A 25 -7.06 -5.24 -6.66
N ASN A 26 -6.12 -6.18 -6.68
CA ASN A 26 -6.44 -7.58 -6.94
C ASN A 26 -7.02 -8.32 -5.72
N THR A 27 -6.87 -7.77 -4.50
CA THR A 27 -7.43 -8.35 -3.26
C THR A 27 -8.72 -7.68 -2.77
N LEU A 28 -9.00 -6.44 -3.18
CA LEU A 28 -10.07 -5.64 -2.58
C LEU A 28 -10.84 -4.76 -3.57
N VAL A 29 -10.16 -4.06 -4.48
CA VAL A 29 -10.80 -2.96 -5.25
C VAL A 29 -11.37 -3.39 -6.60
N ALA A 30 -10.85 -4.44 -7.25
CA ALA A 30 -11.34 -4.93 -8.54
C ALA A 30 -12.88 -5.12 -8.62
N PRO A 31 -13.56 -5.61 -7.57
CA PRO A 31 -15.02 -5.64 -7.45
C PRO A 31 -15.76 -4.36 -7.84
N GLU A 32 -15.25 -3.19 -7.45
CA GLU A 32 -15.87 -1.89 -7.74
C GLU A 32 -15.92 -1.58 -9.23
N PHE A 33 -15.05 -2.22 -9.99
CA PHE A 33 -14.96 -2.09 -11.44
C PHE A 33 -15.66 -3.24 -12.17
N GLY A 34 -16.40 -4.09 -11.46
CA GLY A 34 -17.03 -5.29 -12.02
C GLY A 34 -16.03 -6.36 -12.46
N LEU A 35 -14.80 -6.29 -11.92
CA LEU A 35 -13.74 -7.26 -12.18
C LEU A 35 -13.64 -8.26 -11.02
N PRO A 36 -13.28 -9.52 -11.29
CA PRO A 36 -13.04 -10.49 -10.22
C PRO A 36 -11.74 -10.15 -9.48
N LEU A 37 -11.66 -10.60 -8.23
CA LEU A 37 -10.40 -10.67 -7.50
C LEU A 37 -9.43 -11.65 -8.20
N ASP A 38 -8.14 -11.34 -8.20
CA ASP A 38 -7.10 -12.18 -8.80
C ASP A 38 -5.99 -12.45 -7.78
N GLN A 39 -6.11 -13.59 -7.08
CA GLN A 39 -5.12 -13.96 -6.06
C GLN A 39 -3.70 -14.09 -6.62
N LYS A 40 -3.55 -14.52 -7.88
CA LYS A 40 -2.22 -14.69 -8.47
C LYS A 40 -1.57 -13.32 -8.70
N ALA A 41 -2.32 -12.37 -9.26
CA ALA A 41 -1.84 -11.01 -9.44
C ALA A 41 -1.60 -10.31 -8.09
N ALA A 42 -2.43 -10.59 -7.08
CA ALA A 42 -2.21 -10.13 -5.72
C ALA A 42 -0.88 -10.65 -5.13
N ASP A 43 -0.60 -11.95 -5.26
CA ASP A 43 0.64 -12.56 -4.77
C ASP A 43 1.89 -11.98 -5.47
N GLU A 44 1.79 -11.71 -6.79
CA GLU A 44 2.85 -11.05 -7.56
C GLU A 44 3.07 -9.60 -7.09
N GLY A 45 1.98 -8.85 -6.86
CA GLY A 45 2.01 -7.49 -6.31
C GLY A 45 2.59 -7.44 -4.90
N GLU A 46 2.19 -8.37 -4.02
CA GLU A 46 2.73 -8.48 -2.66
C GLU A 46 4.24 -8.74 -2.68
N LYS A 47 4.70 -9.67 -3.52
CA LYS A 47 6.13 -9.96 -3.66
C LYS A 47 6.92 -8.73 -4.10
N LEU A 48 6.39 -7.96 -5.05
CA LEU A 48 6.99 -6.70 -5.50
C LEU A 48 6.99 -5.65 -4.38
N LEU A 49 5.92 -5.59 -3.59
CA LEU A 49 5.78 -4.71 -2.44
C LEU A 49 6.82 -5.02 -1.37
N SER A 50 6.94 -6.27 -0.95
CA SER A 50 7.95 -6.70 0.03
C SER A 50 9.36 -6.40 -0.45
N ALA A 51 9.67 -6.63 -1.73
CA ALA A 51 10.98 -6.29 -2.30
C ALA A 51 11.24 -4.77 -2.28
N SER A 52 10.20 -3.96 -2.54
CA SER A 52 10.29 -2.50 -2.51
C SER A 52 10.49 -1.97 -1.09
N LEU A 53 9.75 -2.49 -0.11
CA LEU A 53 9.90 -2.16 1.31
C LEU A 53 11.30 -2.51 1.82
N ALA A 54 11.80 -3.70 1.48
CA ALA A 54 13.16 -4.11 1.79
C ALA A 54 14.22 -3.18 1.17
N MET A 55 13.98 -2.66 -0.03
CA MET A 55 14.87 -1.70 -0.69
C MET A 55 14.84 -0.33 -0.03
N ILE A 56 13.65 0.17 0.33
CA ILE A 56 13.50 1.41 1.12
C ILE A 56 14.26 1.28 2.43
N GLU A 57 14.07 0.19 3.15
CA GLU A 57 14.71 -0.03 4.44
C GLU A 57 16.23 -0.16 4.32
N SER A 58 16.74 -0.99 3.40
CA SER A 58 18.18 -1.28 3.30
C SER A 58 19.00 -0.18 2.64
N TYR A 59 18.44 0.54 1.67
CA TYR A 59 19.19 1.49 0.85
C TYR A 59 18.79 2.95 1.10
N TRP A 60 17.49 3.23 1.21
CA TRP A 60 17.02 4.61 1.23
C TRP A 60 16.88 5.19 2.64
N LEU A 61 16.54 4.37 3.62
CA LEU A 61 16.59 4.73 5.03
C LEU A 61 18.01 4.51 5.57
N GLU A 62 19.06 4.91 4.87
CA GLU A 62 20.44 4.79 5.38
C GLU A 62 20.76 5.86 6.44
N GLY A 63 21.79 5.59 7.25
CA GLY A 63 22.26 6.52 8.29
C GLY A 63 21.39 6.58 9.54
N ASP A 64 21.70 7.56 10.40
CA ASP A 64 21.09 7.71 11.73
C ASP A 64 19.93 8.73 11.75
N GLY A 65 19.67 9.40 10.63
CA GLY A 65 18.58 10.36 10.50
C GLY A 65 17.20 9.70 10.41
N PRO A 66 16.13 10.38 10.83
CA PRO A 66 14.77 9.83 10.80
C PRO A 66 14.14 9.74 9.41
N PHE A 67 14.70 10.40 8.40
CA PHE A 67 14.15 10.50 7.04
C PHE A 67 15.08 9.89 5.99
N LEU A 68 14.59 9.74 4.76
CA LEU A 68 15.35 9.19 3.64
C LEU A 68 16.72 9.88 3.50
N LEU A 69 17.74 9.07 3.18
CA LEU A 69 19.14 9.47 3.06
C LEU A 69 19.75 10.03 4.36
N GLY A 70 19.22 9.63 5.51
CA GLY A 70 19.70 10.05 6.82
C GLY A 70 19.45 11.54 7.12
N ASN A 71 18.46 12.15 6.46
CA ASN A 71 18.14 13.56 6.64
C ASN A 71 17.47 13.84 7.99
N SER A 72 17.67 15.06 8.51
CA SER A 72 17.06 15.53 9.75
C SER A 72 15.67 16.15 9.57
N GLN A 73 15.23 16.39 8.33
CA GLN A 73 13.91 16.92 7.96
C GLN A 73 13.34 16.10 6.79
N PRO A 74 12.00 15.94 6.70
CA PRO A 74 11.39 15.19 5.61
C PRO A 74 11.51 15.95 4.30
N SER A 75 11.65 15.21 3.21
CA SER A 75 11.58 15.70 1.85
C SER A 75 10.25 15.34 1.19
N ILE A 76 10.01 15.84 -0.03
CA ILE A 76 8.87 15.40 -0.85
C ILE A 76 8.90 13.90 -1.11
N ALA A 77 10.09 13.27 -1.19
CA ALA A 77 10.20 11.83 -1.38
C ALA A 77 9.69 11.05 -0.17
N ASP A 78 9.92 11.57 1.06
CA ASP A 78 9.40 10.98 2.29
C ASP A 78 7.87 11.00 2.27
N LEU A 79 7.30 12.19 2.02
CA LEU A 79 5.85 12.36 1.98
C LEU A 79 5.22 11.47 0.91
N ALA A 80 5.74 11.49 -0.33
CA ALA A 80 5.20 10.70 -1.43
C ALA A 80 5.19 9.21 -1.11
N LEU A 81 6.33 8.63 -0.71
CA LEU A 81 6.41 7.20 -0.45
C LEU A 81 5.60 6.77 0.77
N VAL A 82 5.55 7.58 1.83
CA VAL A 82 4.71 7.29 2.99
C VAL A 82 3.22 7.32 2.60
N CYS A 83 2.77 8.29 1.80
CA CYS A 83 1.39 8.31 1.28
C CYS A 83 1.04 7.06 0.47
N GLU A 84 1.96 6.55 -0.34
CA GLU A 84 1.75 5.32 -1.12
C GLU A 84 1.64 4.09 -0.20
N ILE A 85 2.47 4.00 0.85
CA ILE A 85 2.39 2.90 1.82
C ILE A 85 1.10 3.00 2.67
N MET A 86 0.62 4.21 2.98
CA MET A 86 -0.63 4.42 3.73
C MET A 86 -1.86 3.83 3.04
N GLN A 87 -1.82 3.56 1.73
CA GLN A 87 -2.90 2.84 1.07
C GLN A 87 -3.12 1.45 1.67
N LEU A 88 -2.09 0.80 2.23
CA LEU A 88 -2.24 -0.48 2.94
C LEU A 88 -3.13 -0.40 4.19
N GLU A 89 -3.42 0.80 4.72
CA GLU A 89 -4.39 0.94 5.81
C GLU A 89 -5.80 0.50 5.42
N VAL A 90 -6.13 0.50 4.11
CA VAL A 90 -7.41 -0.01 3.62
C VAL A 90 -7.48 -1.54 3.58
N ALA A 91 -6.34 -2.23 3.63
CA ALA A 91 -6.29 -3.69 3.69
C ALA A 91 -6.84 -4.22 5.03
N ASP A 92 -7.20 -5.50 5.05
CA ASP A 92 -7.51 -6.20 6.30
C ASP A 92 -6.30 -6.14 7.25
N GLU A 93 -6.56 -5.98 8.56
CA GLU A 93 -5.49 -5.74 9.55
C GLU A 93 -4.44 -6.85 9.55
N LYS A 94 -4.89 -8.10 9.38
CA LYS A 94 -4.01 -9.27 9.27
C LYS A 94 -3.03 -9.15 8.10
N ASP A 95 -3.51 -8.68 6.96
CA ASP A 95 -2.74 -8.60 5.73
C ASP A 95 -1.75 -7.42 5.80
N ARG A 96 -2.22 -6.28 6.30
CA ARG A 96 -1.36 -5.13 6.62
C ARG A 96 -0.24 -5.52 7.58
N ASP A 97 -0.57 -6.23 8.66
CA ASP A 97 0.40 -6.65 9.66
C ASP A 97 1.36 -7.72 9.11
N HIS A 98 0.89 -8.59 8.21
CA HIS A 98 1.75 -9.53 7.50
C HIS A 98 2.79 -8.79 6.63
N ILE A 99 2.35 -7.79 5.86
CA ILE A 99 3.20 -7.04 4.94
C ILE A 99 4.16 -6.10 5.68
N LEU A 100 3.69 -5.36 6.68
CA LEU A 100 4.48 -4.30 7.33
C LEU A 100 5.13 -4.73 8.65
N GLY A 101 4.67 -5.81 9.28
CA GLY A 101 5.04 -6.15 10.66
C GLY A 101 6.52 -6.41 10.88
N GLU A 102 7.22 -6.93 9.87
CA GLU A 102 8.68 -7.17 9.94
C GLU A 102 9.51 -5.91 9.66
N HIS A 103 8.93 -4.88 9.02
CA HIS A 103 9.61 -3.66 8.59
C HIS A 103 9.58 -2.54 9.64
N LYS A 104 10.19 -2.79 10.80
CA LYS A 104 10.15 -1.87 11.95
C LYS A 104 10.71 -0.48 11.64
N ARG A 105 11.72 -0.36 10.76
CA ARG A 105 12.30 0.95 10.42
C ARG A 105 11.37 1.73 9.49
N ILE A 106 10.68 1.04 8.58
CA ILE A 106 9.61 1.64 7.77
C ILE A 106 8.50 2.17 8.66
N LEU A 107 8.00 1.35 9.61
CA LEU A 107 6.95 1.78 10.54
C LEU A 107 7.36 3.02 11.35
N LYS A 108 8.61 3.06 11.84
CA LYS A 108 9.14 4.24 12.52
C LYS A 108 9.20 5.46 11.60
N TRP A 109 9.73 5.30 10.39
CA TRP A 109 9.86 6.37 9.40
C TRP A 109 8.50 6.93 8.95
N ILE A 110 7.48 6.08 8.79
CA ILE A 110 6.09 6.51 8.57
C ILE A 110 5.65 7.40 9.73
N GLY A 111 5.83 6.94 10.98
CA GLY A 111 5.50 7.72 12.17
C GLY A 111 6.21 9.07 12.25
N ASP A 112 7.53 9.09 11.99
CA ASP A 112 8.33 10.32 11.98
C ASP A 112 7.86 11.30 10.88
N THR A 113 7.55 10.79 9.69
CA THR A 113 7.04 11.60 8.57
C THR A 113 5.66 12.18 8.88
N LYS A 114 4.75 11.38 9.43
CA LYS A 114 3.43 11.85 9.89
C LYS A 114 3.57 12.96 10.92
N ASN A 115 4.41 12.76 11.93
CA ASN A 115 4.62 13.72 13.00
C ASN A 115 5.23 15.04 12.48
N ALA A 116 6.20 14.96 11.57
CA ALA A 116 6.86 16.13 11.00
C ALA A 116 5.96 16.94 10.05
N THR A 117 4.91 16.31 9.52
CA THR A 117 3.96 16.93 8.57
C THR A 117 2.56 17.14 9.15
N ALA A 118 2.41 16.95 10.47
CA ALA A 118 1.18 17.21 11.19
C ALA A 118 0.82 18.72 11.16
N PRO A 119 -0.47 19.08 11.11
CA PRO A 119 -1.65 18.19 11.09
C PRO A 119 -2.04 17.71 9.68
N TYR A 120 -1.44 18.27 8.63
CA TYR A 120 -1.91 18.14 7.25
C TYR A 120 -1.88 16.70 6.73
N PHE A 121 -0.92 15.89 7.20
CA PHE A 121 -0.89 14.48 6.86
C PHE A 121 -2.17 13.76 7.27
N ASP A 122 -2.64 13.95 8.50
CA ASP A 122 -3.85 13.28 8.98
C ASP A 122 -5.10 13.87 8.32
N GLU A 123 -5.09 15.18 8.00
CA GLU A 123 -6.20 15.84 7.28
C GLU A 123 -6.46 15.20 5.91
N ILE A 124 -5.41 15.02 5.10
CA ILE A 124 -5.56 14.47 3.73
C ILE A 124 -5.84 12.96 3.73
N HIS A 125 -5.44 12.23 4.77
CA HIS A 125 -5.67 10.80 4.90
C HIS A 125 -6.93 10.45 5.73
N SER A 126 -7.69 11.46 6.18
CA SER A 126 -8.90 11.28 7.00
C SER A 126 -10.00 10.46 6.32
N ILE A 127 -9.95 10.31 4.98
CA ILE A 127 -10.90 9.54 4.18
C ILE A 127 -10.63 8.02 4.20
N LEU A 128 -9.40 7.58 4.55
CA LEU A 128 -9.00 6.17 4.48
C LEU A 128 -9.90 5.23 5.32
N PRO A 129 -10.33 5.57 6.55
CA PRO A 129 -11.23 4.72 7.32
C PRO A 129 -12.56 4.47 6.60
N SER A 130 -13.15 5.49 6.00
CA SER A 130 -14.41 5.35 5.25
C SER A 130 -14.24 4.50 4.00
N ILE A 131 -13.10 4.63 3.29
CA ILE A 131 -12.79 3.77 2.13
C ILE A 131 -12.69 2.30 2.58
N LYS A 132 -12.02 2.04 3.71
CA LYS A 132 -11.89 0.69 4.27
C LYS A 132 -13.24 0.06 4.61
N GLU A 133 -14.13 0.82 5.25
CA GLU A 133 -15.47 0.36 5.60
C GLU A 133 -16.29 0.01 4.35
N ASN A 134 -16.32 0.91 3.36
CA ASN A 134 -17.04 0.67 2.10
C ASN A 134 -16.53 -0.61 1.41
N LEU A 135 -15.22 -0.77 1.27
CA LEU A 135 -14.63 -1.93 0.60
C LEU A 135 -14.92 -3.25 1.34
N LYS A 136 -15.02 -3.23 2.67
CA LYS A 136 -15.44 -4.40 3.46
C LYS A 136 -16.89 -4.79 3.18
N GLU A 137 -17.79 -3.82 3.09
CA GLU A 137 -19.20 -4.05 2.77
C GLU A 137 -19.34 -4.69 1.37
N LEU A 138 -18.64 -4.12 0.38
CA LEU A 138 -18.66 -4.60 -1.00
C LEU A 138 -18.14 -6.04 -1.12
N LYS A 139 -17.05 -6.37 -0.43
CA LYS A 139 -16.51 -7.74 -0.36
C LYS A 139 -17.52 -8.71 0.27
N ALA A 140 -18.25 -8.29 1.29
CA ALA A 140 -19.28 -9.12 1.94
C ALA A 140 -20.51 -9.34 1.04
N GLU A 141 -20.96 -8.32 0.32
CA GLU A 141 -22.07 -8.43 -0.65
C GLU A 141 -21.76 -9.41 -1.77
N GLN A 142 -20.54 -9.39 -2.30
CA GLN A 142 -20.11 -10.34 -3.33
C GLN A 142 -20.11 -11.79 -2.84
N ALA A 143 -19.56 -12.05 -1.65
CA ALA A 143 -19.56 -13.38 -1.06
C ALA A 143 -20.99 -13.94 -0.88
N ASN A 144 -21.94 -13.08 -0.51
CA ASN A 144 -23.36 -13.45 -0.40
C ASN A 144 -23.99 -13.77 -1.77
N ASN A 145 -23.67 -12.99 -2.80
CA ASN A 145 -24.16 -13.20 -4.16
C ASN A 145 -23.61 -14.50 -4.80
N GLU A 146 -22.35 -14.86 -4.52
CA GLU A 146 -21.78 -16.13 -4.96
C GLU A 146 -22.41 -17.33 -4.22
N GLY A 147 -22.58 -17.22 -2.90
CA GLY A 147 -23.21 -18.27 -2.10
C GLY A 147 -24.65 -18.57 -2.50
N THR A 148 -25.45 -17.53 -2.79
CA THR A 148 -26.83 -17.68 -3.29
C THR A 148 -26.88 -18.32 -4.69
N ASN A 149 -25.96 -17.95 -5.58
CA ASN A 149 -25.85 -18.59 -6.89
C ASN A 149 -25.48 -20.07 -6.78
N LEU A 150 -24.47 -20.44 -5.97
CA LEU A 150 -24.07 -21.84 -5.79
C LEU A 150 -25.20 -22.71 -5.21
N GLN A 151 -25.96 -22.19 -4.25
CA GLN A 151 -27.15 -22.89 -3.72
C GLN A 151 -28.23 -23.10 -4.80
N ARG A 152 -28.38 -22.15 -5.73
CA ARG A 152 -29.33 -22.25 -6.83
C ARG A 152 -28.95 -23.34 -7.84
N TRP A 153 -27.67 -23.47 -8.17
CA TRP A 153 -27.18 -24.49 -9.11
C TRP A 153 -27.03 -25.89 -8.48
N GLY A 154 -26.86 -25.98 -7.15
CA GLY A 154 -26.81 -27.25 -6.42
C GLY A 154 -28.17 -27.91 -6.17
N ASN A 155 -29.27 -27.23 -6.48
CA ASN A 155 -30.65 -27.71 -6.35
C ASN A 155 -31.27 -28.15 -7.70
N CYS A 156 -30.46 -28.33 -8.75
CA CYS A 156 -30.87 -28.85 -10.06
C CYS A 156 -30.40 -30.29 -10.27
#